data_AF-X0SQE0-F1
#
_entry.id   AF-X0SQE0-F1
#
_cell.length_a   1.000
_cell.length_b   1.000
_cell.length_c   1.000
_cell.angle_alpha   90.00
_cell.angle_beta   90.00
_cell.angle_gamma   90.00
#
_symmetry.space_group_name_H-M   'P 1'
#
loop_
_entity.id
_entity.type
_entity.pdbx_description
1 polymer ?
#
loop_
_entity_poly.entity_id
_entity_poly.type
_entity_poly.pdbx_seq_one_letter_code
_entity_poly.pdbx_strand_id
1 'polypeptide(L)' 'LALERAGVNASETIHVGDQYKLDVVGARGVGISPILIDRDNVYPEITDCPRIRSLTELPEHLK' A
#
# COMPACT_ATOMS: atom_id res chain seq x y z
N LEU A 1 -1.54 -12.97 -11.82
CA LEU A 1 -2.18 -12.22 -12.92
C LEU A 1 -1.79 -10.74 -12.97
N ALA A 2 -1.98 -9.90 -11.93
CA ALA A 2 -1.63 -8.47 -12.04
C ALA A 2 -0.12 -8.22 -12.21
N LEU A 3 0.71 -8.75 -11.30
CA LEU A 3 2.18 -8.66 -11.38
C LEU A 3 2.73 -9.28 -12.67
N GLU A 4 2.23 -10.45 -13.04
CA GLU A 4 2.57 -11.15 -14.27
C GLU A 4 2.28 -10.32 -15.52
N ARG A 5 1.09 -9.70 -15.60
CA ARG A 5 0.73 -8.79 -16.71
C ARG A 5 1.57 -7.52 -16.72
N ALA A 6 1.95 -7.03 -15.54
CA ALA A 6 2.82 -5.87 -15.39
C ALA A 6 4.31 -6.20 -15.63
N GLY A 7 4.68 -7.47 -15.67
CA GLY A 7 6.06 -7.91 -15.87
C GLY A 7 7.01 -7.56 -14.73
N VAL A 8 6.51 -7.38 -13.51
CA VAL A 8 7.29 -6.96 -12.33
C VAL A 8 7.18 -7.96 -11.18
N ASN A 9 8.18 -7.95 -10.30
CA ASN A 9 8.14 -8.75 -9.08
C ASN A 9 7.33 -8.04 -7.98
N ALA A 10 6.82 -8.82 -7.03
CA ALA A 10 6.11 -8.28 -5.88
C ALA A 10 6.97 -7.29 -5.07
N SER A 11 8.26 -7.59 -4.89
CA SER A 11 9.23 -6.75 -4.16
C SER A 11 9.50 -5.39 -4.80
N GLU A 12 9.15 -5.23 -6.08
CA GLU A 12 9.32 -4.00 -6.85
C GLU A 12 7.99 -3.23 -6.97
N THR A 13 6.93 -3.73 -6.32
CA THR A 13 5.58 -3.19 -6.44
C THR A 13 5.12 -2.56 -5.14
N ILE A 14 4.38 -1.46 -5.27
CA ILE A 14 3.61 -0.84 -4.18
C ILE A 14 2.12 -1.02 -4.45
N HIS A 15 1.36 -1.43 -3.43
CA HIS A 15 -0.11 -1.44 -3.47
C HIS A 15 -0.64 -0.33 -2.56
N VAL A 16 -1.50 0.52 -3.10
CA VAL A 16 -2.11 1.65 -2.37
C VAL A 16 -3.60 1.41 -2.28
N GLY A 17 -4.15 1.37 -1.06
CA GLY A 17 -5.59 1.14 -0.83
C GLY A 17 -6.04 1.59 0.55
N ASP A 18 -7.35 1.61 0.77
CA ASP A 18 -8.00 2.19 1.95
C ASP A 18 -8.52 1.15 2.94
N GLN A 19 -8.47 -0.14 2.61
CA GLN A 19 -8.91 -1.22 3.48
C GLN A 19 -7.71 -1.94 4.10
N TYR A 20 -7.41 -1.66 5.36
CA TYR A 20 -6.25 -2.25 6.05
C TYR A 20 -6.14 -3.78 5.86
N LYS A 21 -7.23 -4.53 6.06
CA LYS A 21 -7.18 -6.00 5.97
C LYS A 21 -6.96 -6.51 4.54
N LEU A 22 -7.52 -5.84 3.52
CA LEU A 22 -7.43 -6.32 2.14
C LEU A 22 -6.20 -5.75 1.44
N ASP A 23 -5.97 -4.45 1.55
CA ASP A 23 -4.94 -3.73 0.82
C ASP A 23 -3.58 -3.76 1.51
N VAL A 24 -3.54 -3.74 2.86
CA VAL A 24 -2.27 -3.77 3.59
C VAL A 24 -1.85 -5.20 3.89
N VAL A 25 -2.68 -5.94 4.65
CA VAL A 25 -2.36 -7.30 5.06
C VAL A 25 -2.32 -8.25 3.84
N GLY A 26 -3.24 -8.08 2.89
CA GLY A 26 -3.27 -8.88 1.66
C GLY A 26 -2.04 -8.65 0.77
N ALA A 27 -1.67 -7.40 0.50
CA ALA A 27 -0.46 -7.07 -0.28
C ALA A 27 0.81 -7.60 0.38
N ARG A 28 0.94 -7.40 1.71
CA ARG A 28 2.07 -7.93 2.49
C ARG A 28 2.17 -9.45 2.40
N GLY A 29 1.04 -10.15 2.44
CA GLY A 29 0.97 -11.60 2.34
C GLY A 29 1.53 -12.19 1.04
N VAL A 30 1.62 -11.39 -0.02
CA VAL A 30 2.20 -11.78 -1.32
C VAL A 30 3.52 -11.07 -1.64
N GLY A 31 4.10 -10.37 -0.66
CA GLY A 31 5.40 -9.69 -0.80
C GLY A 31 5.35 -8.32 -1.50
N ILE A 32 4.15 -7.73 -1.68
CA ILE A 32 3.98 -6.37 -2.20
C ILE A 32 4.06 -5.38 -1.05
N SER A 33 4.74 -4.24 -1.26
CA SER A 33 4.84 -3.18 -0.24
C SER A 33 3.53 -2.39 -0.16
N PRO A 34 2.83 -2.35 0.98
CA PRO A 34 1.58 -1.61 1.08
C PRO A 34 1.77 -0.16 1.51
N ILE A 35 0.87 0.72 1.04
CA ILE A 35 0.63 2.05 1.61
C ILE A 35 -0.87 2.18 1.89
N LEU A 36 -1.22 2.51 3.13
CA LEU A 36 -2.61 2.77 3.51
C LEU A 36 -2.96 4.23 3.16
N ILE A 37 -3.94 4.44 2.31
CA ILE A 37 -4.52 5.78 2.11
C ILE A 37 -5.74 5.97 3.02
N ASP A 38 -5.56 6.76 4.06
CA ASP A 38 -6.55 7.02 5.10
C ASP A 38 -6.99 8.50 5.09
N ARG A 39 -7.83 8.83 4.10
CA ARG A 39 -8.29 10.21 3.81
C ARG A 39 -9.06 10.83 4.97
N ASP A 40 -9.81 10.00 5.71
CA ASP A 40 -10.74 10.43 6.74
C ASP A 40 -10.24 10.15 8.17
N ASN A 41 -8.98 9.68 8.33
CA ASN A 41 -8.42 9.30 9.63
C ASN A 41 -9.20 8.17 10.33
N VAL A 42 -9.68 7.17 9.58
CA VAL A 42 -10.45 6.03 10.07
C VAL A 42 -9.56 5.01 10.79
N TYR A 43 -8.25 4.99 10.49
CA TYR A 43 -7.27 4.06 11.05
C TYR A 43 -6.11 4.78 11.77
N PRO A 44 -6.40 5.66 12.77
CA PRO A 44 -5.37 6.43 13.47
C PRO A 44 -4.37 5.57 14.26
N GLU A 45 -4.76 4.35 14.64
CA GLU A 45 -3.96 3.41 15.41
C GLU A 45 -2.99 2.57 14.58
N ILE A 46 -3.13 2.58 13.26
CA ILE A 46 -2.28 1.78 12.37
C ILE A 46 -0.92 2.43 12.19
N THR A 47 0.14 1.72 12.60
CA THR A 47 1.52 2.20 12.55
C THR A 47 2.50 1.21 11.90
N ASP A 48 2.01 0.09 11.35
CA ASP A 48 2.83 -0.99 10.78
C ASP A 48 3.02 -0.89 9.26
N CYS A 49 2.55 0.20 8.64
CA CYS A 49 2.81 0.57 7.26
C CYS A 49 2.78 2.10 7.09
N PRO A 50 3.35 2.66 6.00
CA PRO A 50 3.11 4.05 5.64
C PRO A 50 1.62 4.34 5.51
N ARG A 51 1.19 5.44 6.11
CA ARG A 51 -0.20 5.91 6.06
C ARG A 51 -0.19 7.34 5.54
N ILE A 52 -0.89 7.57 4.43
CA ILE A 52 -1.02 8.88 3.76
C ILE A 52 -2.49 9.32 3.77
N ARG A 53 -2.76 10.63 3.67
CA ARG A 53 -4.13 11.16 3.55
C ARG A 53 -4.50 11.51 2.11
N SER A 54 -3.50 11.67 1.25
CA SER A 54 -3.63 12.03 -0.16
C SER A 54 -2.61 11.30 -1.01
N LEU A 55 -2.98 10.95 -2.24
CA LEU A 55 -2.05 10.35 -3.22
C LEU A 55 -0.90 11.29 -3.59
N THR A 56 -1.02 12.59 -3.32
CA THR A 56 0.05 13.56 -3.53
C THR A 56 1.26 13.35 -2.60
N GLU A 57 1.09 12.61 -1.50
CA GLU A 57 2.16 12.25 -0.56
C GLU A 57 2.96 11.02 -1.06
N LEU A 58 2.47 10.29 -2.08
CA LEU A 58 3.14 9.10 -2.60
C LEU A 58 4.61 9.31 -2.99
N PRO A 59 5.03 10.42 -3.64
CA PRO A 59 6.43 10.63 -4.00
C PRO A 59 7.41 10.54 -2.83
N GLU A 60 6.97 10.80 -1.60
CA GLU A 60 7.80 10.71 -0.38
C GLU A 60 8.10 9.26 0.02
N HIS A 61 7.40 8.30 -0.58
CA HIS A 61 7.48 6.87 -0.28
C HIS A 61 8.05 6.01 -1.43
N LEU A 62 8.31 6.61 -2.58
CA LEU A 62 8.96 5.94 -3.70
C LEU A 62 10.48 5.89 -3.46
N LYS A 63 11.10 4.74 -3.72
CA LYS A 63 12.55 4.54 -3.65
C LYS A 63 13.18 4.55 -5.03
#